data_AF-A0A847D429-F1
#
_entry.id   AF-A0A847D429-F1
#
_cell.length_a   1.000
_cell.length_b   1.000
_cell.length_c   1.000
_cell.angle_alpha   90.00
_cell.angle_beta   90.00
_cell.angle_gamma   90.00
#
_symmetry.space_group_name_H-M   'P 1'
#
loop_
_entity.id
_entity.type
_entity.pdbx_description
1 polymer ?
#
loop_
_entity_poly.entity_id
_entity_poly.type
_entity_poly.pdbx_seq_one_letter_code
_entity_poly.pdbx_strand_id
1 'polypeptide(L)'
;MKLFRKIDLITGNFIEDVIFESHPTVLDAEGNTVLDAQYVEEAPKQGFYLPRWNGTEWVEGGEPSPIPEPTTPPLSTDEKLTQMAEQLIITQTELEVVQEALDFLLLGGM
;
A
#
# COMPACT_ATOMS: atom_id res chain seq x y z
N MET A 1 12.44 -38.38 8.20
CA MET A 1 12.54 -36.92 7.97
C MET A 1 11.47 -36.44 6.99
N LYS A 2 10.66 -35.48 7.41
CA LYS A 2 9.57 -34.82 6.68
C LYS A 2 9.80 -33.30 6.70
N LEU A 3 9.38 -32.63 5.62
CA LEU A 3 9.46 -31.18 5.48
C LEU A 3 8.16 -30.55 5.96
N PHE A 4 8.28 -29.52 6.80
CA PHE A 4 7.16 -28.74 7.32
C PHE A 4 7.39 -27.26 7.04
N ARG A 5 6.29 -26.53 6.90
CA ARG A 5 6.26 -25.07 6.73
C ARG A 5 5.90 -24.49 8.07
N LYS A 6 6.83 -23.77 8.66
CA LYS A 6 6.57 -23.03 9.89
C LYS A 6 5.80 -21.77 9.55
N ILE A 7 4.70 -21.55 10.26
CA ILE A 7 3.86 -20.36 10.09
C ILE A 7 3.88 -19.48 11.34
N ASP A 8 3.55 -18.20 11.15
CA ASP A 8 3.19 -17.31 12.24
C ASP A 8 1.75 -17.61 12.66
N LEU A 9 1.50 -17.93 13.93
CA LEU A 9 0.17 -18.34 14.40
C LEU A 9 -0.85 -17.19 14.45
N ILE A 10 -0.40 -15.93 14.41
CA ILE A 10 -1.26 -14.75 14.47
C ILE A 10 -1.73 -14.39 13.06
N THR A 11 -0.81 -14.40 12.09
CA THR A 11 -1.07 -13.95 10.71
C THR A 11 -1.32 -15.11 9.75
N GLY A 12 -0.81 -16.29 10.06
CA GLY A 12 -0.75 -17.45 9.17
C GLY A 12 0.40 -17.40 8.17
N ASN A 13 1.25 -16.37 8.20
CA ASN A 13 2.27 -16.17 7.18
C ASN A 13 3.35 -17.26 7.26
N PHE A 14 3.79 -17.71 6.09
CA PHE A 14 4.96 -18.57 5.98
C PHE A 14 6.21 -17.86 6.53
N ILE A 15 6.97 -18.56 7.37
CA ILE A 15 8.22 -18.08 7.96
C ILE A 15 9.41 -18.80 7.30
N GLU A 16 9.45 -20.13 7.41
CA GLU A 16 10.58 -20.94 6.97
C GLU A 16 10.19 -22.41 6.78
N ASP A 17 11.02 -23.12 6.01
CA ASP A 17 10.95 -24.56 5.82
C ASP A 17 11.82 -25.25 6.89
N VAL A 18 11.25 -26.25 7.58
CA VAL A 18 11.93 -27.00 8.65
C VAL A 18 11.79 -28.51 8.44
N ILE A 19 12.77 -29.28 8.93
CA ILE A 19 12.80 -30.74 8.76
C ILE A 19 12.72 -31.41 10.13
N PHE A 20 11.74 -32.30 10.31
CA PHE A 20 11.58 -33.12 11.52
C PHE A 20 11.42 -34.60 11.18
N GLU A 21 11.64 -35.49 12.15
CA GLU A 21 11.37 -36.92 11.95
C GLU A 21 9.86 -37.23 11.89
N SER A 22 9.06 -36.50 12.68
CA SER A 22 7.61 -36.58 12.75
C SER A 22 7.01 -35.19 13.04
N HIS A 23 5.69 -35.06 12.90
CA HIS A 23 4.98 -33.79 13.19
C HIS A 23 5.22 -33.38 14.65
N PRO A 24 5.71 -32.15 14.92
CA PRO A 24 5.94 -31.67 16.29
C PRO A 24 4.67 -31.65 17.14
N THR A 25 4.80 -31.89 18.44
CA THR A 25 3.65 -31.89 19.36
C THR A 25 3.87 -30.90 20.49
N VAL A 26 2.76 -30.36 20.99
CA VAL A 26 2.71 -29.44 22.14
C VAL A 26 1.65 -29.93 23.13
N LEU A 27 1.72 -29.47 24.37
CA LEU A 27 0.68 -29.73 25.36
C LEU A 27 -0.41 -28.66 25.24
N ASP A 28 -1.67 -29.09 25.22
CA ASP A 28 -2.81 -28.18 25.34
C ASP A 28 -2.97 -27.67 26.80
N ALA A 29 -3.98 -26.82 27.02
CA ALA A 29 -4.25 -26.26 28.35
C ALA A 29 -4.68 -27.32 29.37
N GLU A 30 -5.19 -28.45 28.89
CA GLU A 30 -5.64 -29.61 29.64
C GLU A 30 -4.52 -30.63 29.90
N GLY A 31 -3.33 -30.42 29.33
CA GLY A 31 -2.17 -31.29 29.45
C GLY A 31 -2.16 -32.50 28.51
N ASN A 32 -3.03 -32.53 27.50
CA ASN A 32 -2.98 -33.54 26.45
C ASN A 32 -1.95 -33.15 25.38
N THR A 33 -1.31 -34.16 24.81
CA THR A 33 -0.41 -33.97 23.67
C THR A 33 -1.21 -33.80 22.39
N VAL A 34 -1.09 -32.63 21.76
CA VAL A 34 -1.72 -32.29 20.48
C VAL A 34 -0.66 -31.95 19.43
N LEU A 35 -1.03 -32.06 18.15
CA LEU A 35 -0.15 -31.63 17.06
C LEU A 35 0.04 -30.11 17.12
N ASP A 36 1.27 -29.67 16.91
CA ASP A 36 1.58 -28.26 16.86
C ASP A 36 1.06 -27.66 15.55
N ALA A 37 0.09 -26.75 15.67
CA ALA A 37 -0.55 -26.05 14.56
C ALA A 37 0.41 -25.09 13.82
N GLN A 38 1.57 -24.79 14.40
CA GLN A 38 2.59 -23.95 13.78
C GLN A 38 3.25 -24.61 12.57
N TYR A 39 3.17 -25.93 12.45
CA TYR A 39 3.86 -26.68 11.40
C TYR A 39 2.86 -27.31 10.44
N VAL A 40 2.95 -26.92 9.17
CA VAL A 40 2.07 -27.40 8.11
C VAL A 40 2.85 -28.34 7.19
N GLU A 41 2.37 -29.57 6.98
CA GLU A 41 3.02 -30.56 6.10
C GLU A 41 2.78 -30.24 4.61
N GLU A 42 1.64 -29.60 4.29
CA GLU A 42 1.29 -29.21 2.93
C GLU A 42 2.22 -28.12 2.39
N ALA A 43 2.68 -28.26 1.14
CA ALA A 43 3.49 -27.26 0.48
C ALA A 43 2.61 -26.16 -0.17
N PRO A 44 3.04 -24.89 -0.17
CA PRO A 44 2.33 -23.83 -0.87
C PRO A 44 2.34 -24.07 -2.38
N LYS A 45 1.25 -23.65 -3.05
CA LYS A 45 1.16 -23.69 -4.52
C LYS A 45 2.23 -22.77 -5.12
N GLN A 46 2.83 -23.19 -6.23
CA GLN A 46 3.80 -22.36 -6.96
C GLN A 46 3.14 -21.05 -7.44
N GLY A 47 3.90 -19.96 -7.37
CA GLY A 47 3.44 -18.63 -7.82
C GLY A 47 2.85 -17.76 -6.71
N PHE A 48 2.65 -18.28 -5.50
CA PHE A 48 2.26 -17.42 -4.37
C PHE A 48 3.41 -16.52 -3.93
N TYR A 49 3.14 -15.22 -3.93
CA TYR A 49 3.92 -14.26 -3.17
C TYR A 49 3.52 -14.36 -1.69
N LEU A 50 4.52 -14.46 -0.80
CA LEU A 50 4.36 -14.58 0.67
C LEU A 50 3.17 -15.47 1.09
N PRO A 51 3.22 -16.80 0.86
CA PRO A 51 2.10 -17.69 1.16
C PRO A 51 1.64 -17.60 2.61
N ARG A 52 0.32 -17.69 2.82
CA ARG A 52 -0.31 -17.63 4.13
C ARG A 52 -1.23 -18.83 4.34
N TRP A 53 -1.13 -19.49 5.47
CA TRP A 53 -2.01 -20.59 5.85
C TRP A 53 -3.26 -20.05 6.54
N ASN A 54 -4.45 -20.41 6.05
CA ASN A 54 -5.72 -19.98 6.65
C ASN A 54 -6.31 -21.00 7.63
N GLY A 55 -5.60 -22.09 7.91
CA GLY A 55 -6.07 -23.23 8.71
C GLY A 55 -6.55 -24.43 7.88
N THR A 56 -6.81 -24.25 6.59
CA THR A 56 -7.30 -25.30 5.69
C THR A 56 -6.50 -25.40 4.39
N GLU A 57 -6.06 -24.28 3.83
CA GLU A 57 -5.26 -24.24 2.61
C GLU A 57 -4.31 -23.04 2.59
N TRP A 58 -3.33 -23.10 1.68
CA TRP A 58 -2.46 -21.97 1.35
C TRP A 58 -3.21 -20.95 0.50
N VAL A 59 -3.20 -19.70 0.96
CA VAL A 59 -3.70 -18.53 0.24
C VAL A 59 -2.57 -17.56 -0.04
N GLU A 60 -2.73 -16.71 -1.04
CA GLU A 60 -1.79 -15.64 -1.33
C GLU A 60 -1.77 -14.63 -0.17
N GLY A 61 -0.58 -14.28 0.30
CA GLY A 61 -0.37 -13.35 1.40
C GLY A 61 0.43 -12.14 0.92
N GLY A 62 0.22 -11.02 1.60
CA GLY A 62 0.64 -9.71 1.12
C GLY A 62 -0.54 -8.98 0.49
N GLU A 63 -0.83 -7.78 0.99
CA GLU A 63 -1.59 -6.84 0.17
C GLU A 63 -0.78 -6.62 -1.12
N PRO A 64 -1.42 -6.53 -2.30
CA PRO A 64 -0.71 -6.05 -3.46
C PRO A 64 -0.10 -4.72 -3.03
N SER A 65 1.23 -4.64 -2.97
CA SER A 65 1.92 -3.37 -2.81
C SER A 65 1.23 -2.43 -3.80
N PRO A 66 0.68 -1.28 -3.34
CA PRO A 66 0.02 -0.38 -4.26
C PRO A 66 1.03 -0.15 -5.37
N ILE A 67 0.68 -0.55 -6.58
CA ILE A 67 1.47 -0.24 -7.77
C ILE A 67 1.72 1.26 -7.61
N PRO A 68 2.97 1.72 -7.45
CA PRO A 68 3.20 3.14 -7.27
C PRO A 68 2.54 3.79 -8.48
N GLU A 69 1.52 4.62 -8.21
CA GLU A 69 0.91 5.41 -9.27
C GLU A 69 2.05 6.07 -10.02
N PRO A 70 2.05 6.09 -11.37
CA PRO A 70 3.11 6.74 -12.12
C PRO A 70 3.24 8.16 -11.60
N THR A 71 4.27 8.41 -10.79
CA THR A 71 4.50 9.70 -10.18
C THR A 71 4.77 10.64 -11.33
N THR A 72 3.85 11.57 -11.58
CA THR A 72 4.10 12.64 -12.55
C THR A 72 5.40 13.32 -12.09
N PRO A 73 6.41 13.45 -12.97
CA PRO A 73 7.66 14.10 -12.59
C PRO A 73 7.35 15.47 -11.97
N PRO A 74 8.01 15.85 -10.87
CA PRO A 74 7.84 17.20 -10.34
C PRO A 74 8.20 18.19 -11.45
N LEU A 75 7.33 19.19 -11.67
CA LEU A 75 7.59 20.24 -12.63
C LEU A 75 8.99 20.83 -12.44
N SER A 76 9.70 21.03 -13.54
CA SER A 76 10.98 21.72 -13.53
C SER A 76 10.81 23.17 -13.05
N THR A 77 11.91 23.76 -12.56
CA THR A 77 11.92 25.17 -12.14
C THR A 77 11.47 26.10 -13.27
N ASP A 78 11.84 25.80 -14.52
CA ASP A 78 11.49 26.61 -15.69
C ASP A 78 9.99 26.55 -16.00
N GLU A 79 9.37 25.37 -15.87
CA GLU A 79 7.91 25.22 -16.05
C GLU A 79 7.13 25.92 -14.94
N LYS A 80 7.64 25.91 -13.70
CA LYS A 80 7.04 26.66 -12.58
C LYS A 80 7.10 28.16 -12.82
N LEU A 81 8.24 28.67 -13.29
CA LEU A 81 8.41 30.10 -13.60
C LEU A 81 7.47 30.53 -14.72
N THR A 82 7.33 29.70 -15.75
CA THR A 82 6.40 29.96 -16.86
C THR A 82 4.96 30.06 -16.38
N GLN A 83 4.50 29.11 -15.56
CA GLN A 83 3.14 29.16 -14.99
C GLN A 83 2.92 30.35 -14.06
N MET A 84 3.91 30.70 -13.24
CA MET A 84 3.83 31.88 -12.39
C MET A 84 3.72 33.16 -13.22
N ALA A 85 4.48 33.26 -14.32
CA ALA A 85 4.41 34.41 -15.22
C ALA A 85 3.03 34.53 -15.89
N GLU A 86 2.47 33.42 -16.37
CA GLU A 86 1.13 33.40 -16.96
C GLU A 86 0.04 33.80 -15.95
N GLN A 87 0.10 33.28 -14.72
CA GLN A 87 -0.85 33.66 -13.66
C GLN A 87 -0.75 35.13 -13.28
N LEU A 88 0.47 35.69 -13.24
CA LEU A 88 0.67 37.11 -12.95
C LEU A 88 0.04 38.00 -14.03
N ILE A 89 0.17 37.62 -15.31
CA ILE A 89 -0.44 38.36 -16.42
C ILE A 89 -1.97 38.35 -16.29
N ILE A 90 -2.56 37.17 -16.04
CA ILE A 90 -4.02 37.05 -15.87
C ILE A 90 -4.50 37.91 -14.70
N THR A 91 -3.81 37.83 -13.56
CA THR A 91 -4.18 38.60 -12.36
C THR A 91 -4.08 40.11 -12.60
N GLN A 92 -3.06 40.57 -13.33
CA GLN A 92 -2.94 41.98 -13.70
C GLN A 92 -4.09 42.44 -14.60
N THR A 93 -4.44 41.64 -15.61
CA THR A 93 -5.56 41.97 -16.51
C THR A 93 -6.89 42.04 -15.74
N GLU A 94 -7.14 41.11 -14.82
CA GLU A 94 -8.34 41.13 -14.00
C GLU A 94 -8.40 42.38 -13.10
N LEU A 95 -7.28 42.79 -12.52
CA LEU A 95 -7.21 44.01 -11.71
C LEU A 95 -7.48 45.28 -12.53
N GLU A 96 -6.96 45.37 -13.76
CA GLU A 96 -7.23 46.50 -14.65
C GLU A 96 -8.71 46.58 -15.02
N VAL A 97 -9.34 45.45 -15.36
CA VAL A 97 -10.77 45.41 -15.68
C VAL A 97 -11.63 45.80 -14.47
N VAL A 98 -11.28 45.32 -13.28
CA VAL A 98 -11.99 45.69 -12.04
C VAL A 98 -11.79 47.18 -11.73
N GLN A 99 -10.61 47.73 -11.96
CA GLN A 99 -10.33 49.14 -11.76
C GLN A 99 -11.13 50.01 -12.73
N GLU A 100 -11.19 49.64 -14.01
CA GLU A 100 -12.00 50.35 -15.01
C GLU A 100 -13.50 50.30 -14.66
N ALA A 101 -14.01 49.13 -14.24
CA ALA A 101 -15.38 49.00 -13.78
C ALA A 101 -15.68 49.86 -12.53
N LEU A 102 -14.71 49.96 -11.60
CA LEU A 102 -14.83 50.80 -10.41
C LEU A 102 -14.83 52.29 -10.79
N ASP A 103 -13.94 52.71 -11.68
CA ASP A 103 -13.86 54.09 -12.18
C ASP A 103 -15.15 54.47 -12.91
N PHE A 104 -15.73 53.57 -13.70
CA PHE A 104 -17.03 53.77 -14.35
C PHE A 104 -18.16 53.97 -13.33
N LEU A 105 -18.20 53.19 -12.25
CA LEU A 105 -19.20 53.33 -11.19
C LEU A 105 -19.04 54.63 -10.38
N LEU A 106 -17.80 55.07 -10.17
CA LEU A 106 -17.48 56.26 -9.38
C LEU A 106 -17.60 57.57 -10.18
N LEU A 107 -17.34 57.54 -11.49
CA LEU A 107 -17.36 58.73 -12.37
C LEU A 107 -18.60 58.82 -13.28
N GLY A 108 -19.32 57.71 -13.50
CA GLY A 108 -20.48 57.61 -14.42
C GLY A 108 -21.84 57.53 -13.73
N GLY A 109 -21.91 57.71 -12.41
CA GLY A 109 -23.16 57.80 -11.66
C GLY A 109 -23.81 59.20 -11.67
N MET A 110 -23.96 59.84 -12.84
CA MET A 110 -24.87 60.98 -13.09
C MET A 110 -25.43 60.89 -14.51
#